data_AF-A0A9J6B1M2-F1
#
_entry.id   AF-A0A9J6B1M2-F1
#
_cell.length_a   1.000
_cell.length_b   1.000
_cell.length_c   1.000
_cell.angle_alpha   90.00
_cell.angle_beta   90.00
_cell.angle_gamma   90.00
#
_symmetry.space_group_name_H-M   'P 1'
#
loop_
_entity.id
_entity.type
_entity.pdbx_description
1 polymer ?
#
loop_
_entity_poly.entity_id
_entity_poly.type
_entity_poly.pdbx_seq_one_letter_code
_entity_poly.pdbx_strand_id
1 'polypeptide(L)'
;MLFNMGHLAQSDDMRVLQLEAAIPGMIKRDIVAALTPFLASIDALAAIVEVCERGRGVDTEVTTLKANLARLCKDVDQLKSIDHSMLFCTVDIPDVTNSDIPSCSDVPPDTTGDEVRADDIGAASEAEMNEEQLADREEVAYEDMVDLEGAMYETARQASLRDTSMVAPLEPKMMWHQALMLKQRELWICKLHLGLA
;
A
#
# COMPACT_ATOMS: atom_id res chain seq x y z
N MET A 1 53.43 9.28 -16.80
CA MET A 1 52.16 9.93 -16.38
C MET A 1 51.20 8.83 -16.00
N LEU A 2 51.07 8.55 -14.70
CA LEU A 2 50.18 7.54 -14.11
C LEU A 2 49.14 8.31 -13.30
N PHE A 3 48.00 8.60 -13.91
CA PHE A 3 46.91 9.30 -13.22
C PHE A 3 45.71 8.36 -13.04
N ASN A 4 45.23 8.29 -11.81
CA ASN A 4 43.80 8.21 -11.45
C ASN A 4 42.98 6.99 -11.89
N MET A 5 43.28 5.79 -11.36
CA MET A 5 42.31 4.67 -11.34
C MET A 5 41.68 4.41 -9.95
N GLY A 6 42.23 4.98 -8.88
CA GLY A 6 41.75 4.71 -7.51
C GLY A 6 40.44 5.38 -7.11
N HIS A 7 39.96 6.40 -7.85
CA HIS A 7 38.78 7.18 -7.45
C HIS A 7 37.45 6.67 -8.01
N LEU A 8 37.46 5.78 -9.01
CA LEU A 8 36.21 5.27 -9.62
C LEU A 8 35.50 4.25 -8.72
N ALA A 9 36.26 3.36 -8.06
CA ALA A 9 35.68 2.36 -7.15
C ALA A 9 35.01 2.99 -5.91
N GLN A 10 35.45 4.18 -5.50
CA GLN A 10 34.90 4.87 -4.33
C GLN A 10 33.60 5.66 -4.65
N SER A 11 33.32 5.91 -5.93
CA SER A 11 32.15 6.71 -6.36
C SER A 11 30.85 5.91 -6.40
N ASP A 12 30.92 4.59 -6.62
CA ASP A 12 29.71 3.77 -6.72
C ASP A 12 29.14 3.43 -5.34
N ASP A 13 30.00 3.25 -4.34
CA ASP A 13 29.63 2.98 -2.95
C ASP A 13 28.87 4.15 -2.30
N MET A 14 29.29 5.39 -2.61
CA MET A 14 28.62 6.61 -2.11
C MET A 14 27.19 6.78 -2.65
N ARG A 15 26.91 6.30 -3.87
CA ARG A 15 25.57 6.39 -4.48
C ARG A 15 24.61 5.39 -3.86
N VAL A 16 25.09 4.19 -3.52
CA VAL A 16 24.31 3.17 -2.80
C VAL A 16 23.93 3.68 -1.41
N LEU A 17 24.90 4.20 -0.64
CA LEU A 17 24.65 4.75 0.69
C LEU A 17 23.66 5.94 0.68
N GLN A 18 23.72 6.78 -0.37
CA GLN A 18 22.80 7.91 -0.50
C GLN A 18 21.36 7.46 -0.79
N LEU A 19 21.18 6.41 -1.59
CA LEU A 19 19.86 5.83 -1.87
C LEU A 19 19.28 5.15 -0.63
N GLU A 20 20.10 4.38 0.09
CA GLU A 20 19.69 3.73 1.36
C GLU A 20 19.23 4.76 2.40
N ALA A 21 19.91 5.91 2.49
CA ALA A 21 19.50 7.00 3.38
C ALA A 21 18.23 7.72 2.90
N ALA A 22 17.93 7.72 1.59
CA ALA A 22 16.78 8.41 1.02
C ALA A 22 15.46 7.61 1.13
N ILE A 23 15.54 6.27 1.03
CA ILE A 23 14.38 5.37 1.04
C ILE A 23 13.47 5.59 2.27
N PRO A 24 13.98 5.66 3.53
CA PRO A 24 13.14 5.94 4.70
C PRO A 24 12.40 7.27 4.63
N GLY A 25 13.06 8.29 4.06
CA GLY A 25 12.50 9.62 3.88
C GLY A 25 11.35 9.64 2.87
N MET A 26 11.46 8.85 1.78
CA MET A 26 10.41 8.73 0.76
C MET A 26 9.19 8.01 1.32
N ILE A 27 9.38 6.83 1.91
CA ILE A 27 8.30 6.02 2.51
C ILE A 27 7.53 6.84 3.55
N LYS A 28 8.23 7.61 4.40
CA LYS A 28 7.59 8.48 5.39
C LYS A 28 6.70 9.54 4.75
N ARG A 29 7.13 10.18 3.67
CA ARG A 29 6.34 11.20 2.98
C ARG A 29 5.10 10.60 2.35
N ASP A 30 5.24 9.43 1.73
CA ASP A 30 4.11 8.75 1.06
C ASP A 30 3.05 8.29 2.07
N ILE A 31 3.46 7.74 3.21
CA ILE A 31 2.53 7.38 4.30
C ILE A 31 1.79 8.62 4.82
N VAL A 32 2.49 9.75 5.03
CA VAL A 32 1.86 11.00 5.49
C VAL A 32 0.89 11.54 4.43
N ALA A 33 1.27 11.51 3.15
CA ALA A 33 0.41 11.92 2.05
C ALA A 33 -0.85 11.06 1.97
N ALA A 34 -0.73 9.74 2.14
CA ALA A 34 -1.85 8.81 2.15
C ALA A 34 -2.77 8.97 3.37
N LEU A 35 -2.24 9.27 4.56
CA LEU A 35 -3.03 9.46 5.79
C LEU A 35 -3.77 10.80 5.87
N THR A 36 -3.26 11.83 5.18
CA THR A 36 -3.86 13.17 5.18
C THR A 36 -5.34 13.19 4.76
N PRO A 37 -5.76 12.61 3.62
CA PRO A 37 -7.18 12.59 3.23
C PRO A 37 -8.05 11.76 4.17
N PHE A 38 -7.50 10.73 4.82
CA PHE A 38 -8.22 9.94 5.82
C PHE A 38 -8.54 10.76 7.06
N LEU A 39 -7.57 11.54 7.57
CA LEU A 39 -7.79 12.44 8.71
C LEU A 39 -8.86 13.49 8.39
N ALA A 40 -8.79 14.12 7.21
CA ALA A 40 -9.80 15.08 6.78
C ALA A 40 -11.22 14.48 6.72
N SER A 41 -11.32 13.22 6.28
CA SER A 41 -12.59 12.48 6.23
C SER A 41 -13.15 12.17 7.63
N ILE A 42 -12.27 11.81 8.57
CA ILE A 42 -12.62 11.58 9.97
C ILE A 42 -13.14 12.87 10.62
N ASP A 43 -12.45 14.00 10.40
CA ASP A 43 -12.87 15.30 10.91
C ASP A 43 -14.23 15.75 10.35
N ALA A 44 -14.44 15.56 9.05
CA ALA A 44 -15.73 15.83 8.41
C ALA A 44 -16.84 14.95 9.01
N LEU A 45 -16.58 13.66 9.23
CA LEU A 45 -17.54 12.75 9.85
C LEU A 45 -17.83 13.13 11.31
N ALA A 46 -16.82 13.55 12.07
CA ALA A 46 -16.98 14.05 13.43
C ALA A 46 -17.94 15.24 13.48
N ALA A 47 -17.76 16.21 12.58
CA ALA A 47 -18.63 17.38 12.47
C ALA A 47 -20.09 16.99 12.12
N ILE A 48 -20.27 16.02 11.21
CA ILE A 48 -21.62 15.51 10.87
C ILE A 48 -22.28 14.84 12.08
N VAL A 49 -21.54 14.03 12.83
CA VAL A 49 -22.03 13.37 14.06
C VAL A 49 -22.46 14.41 15.09
N GLU A 50 -21.68 15.46 15.28
CA GLU A 50 -22.00 16.55 16.22
C GLU A 50 -23.27 17.31 15.81
N VAL A 51 -23.43 17.62 14.52
CA VAL A 51 -24.66 18.26 13.99
C VAL A 51 -25.88 17.37 14.19
N CYS A 52 -25.74 16.06 13.94
CA CYS A 52 -26.82 15.09 14.16
C CYS A 52 -27.23 14.99 15.64
N GLU A 53 -26.27 14.98 16.55
CA GLU A 53 -26.48 14.89 18.01
C GLU A 53 -27.31 16.09 18.52
N ARG A 54 -27.04 17.30 18.00
CA ARG A 54 -27.80 18.51 18.35
C ARG A 54 -29.25 18.47 17.88
N GLY A 55 -29.55 17.78 16.78
CA GLY A 55 -30.88 17.78 16.16
C GLY A 55 -31.82 16.66 16.61
N ARG A 56 -31.28 15.48 16.97
CA ARG A 56 -32.08 14.28 17.30
C ARG A 56 -32.10 13.88 18.78
N GLY A 57 -31.30 14.52 19.62
CA GLY A 57 -31.07 14.06 21.00
C GLY A 57 -30.11 12.87 21.04
N VAL A 58 -29.86 12.35 22.24
CA VAL A 58 -28.89 11.25 22.45
C VAL A 58 -29.49 9.94 21.95
N ASP A 59 -29.10 9.55 20.74
CA ASP A 59 -29.35 8.24 20.17
C ASP A 59 -28.18 7.29 20.50
N THR A 60 -28.50 6.03 20.81
CA THR A 60 -27.50 4.99 21.09
C THR A 60 -26.64 4.69 19.86
N GLU A 61 -27.20 4.84 18.66
CA GLU A 61 -26.48 4.65 17.40
C GLU A 61 -25.42 5.75 17.20
N VAL A 62 -25.80 7.02 17.40
CA VAL A 62 -24.89 8.18 17.29
C VAL A 62 -23.77 8.08 18.32
N THR A 63 -24.10 7.66 19.54
CA THR A 63 -23.12 7.43 20.62
C THR A 63 -22.13 6.33 20.25
N THR A 64 -22.61 5.22 19.68
CA THR A 64 -21.77 4.11 19.23
C THR A 64 -20.85 4.52 18.09
N LEU A 65 -21.37 5.27 17.10
CA LEU A 65 -20.58 5.80 15.99
C LEU A 65 -19.47 6.75 16.48
N LYS A 66 -19.79 7.62 17.44
CA LYS A 66 -18.81 8.53 18.07
C LYS A 66 -17.69 7.78 18.80
N ALA A 67 -18.04 6.71 19.53
CA ALA A 67 -17.04 5.85 20.18
C ALA A 67 -16.14 5.14 19.16
N ASN A 68 -16.70 4.66 18.05
CA ASN A 68 -15.93 4.04 16.97
C ASN A 68 -15.00 5.04 16.29
N LEU A 69 -15.44 6.29 16.08
CA LEU A 69 -14.61 7.35 15.52
C LEU A 69 -13.43 7.68 16.44
N ALA A 70 -13.68 7.80 17.74
CA ALA A 70 -12.63 8.02 18.73
C ALA A 70 -11.60 6.87 18.77
N ARG A 71 -12.05 5.62 18.60
CA ARG A 71 -11.17 4.46 18.46
C ARG A 71 -10.31 4.57 17.20
N LEU A 72 -10.92 4.91 16.06
CA LEU A 72 -10.21 5.07 14.80
C LEU A 72 -9.17 6.19 14.85
N CYS A 73 -9.50 7.35 15.43
CA CYS A 73 -8.53 8.43 15.65
C CYS A 73 -7.32 7.93 16.43
N LYS A 74 -7.56 7.17 17.52
CA LYS A 74 -6.49 6.60 18.34
C LYS A 74 -5.61 5.63 17.56
N ASP A 75 -6.20 4.78 16.72
CA ASP A 75 -5.47 3.82 15.89
C ASP A 75 -4.60 4.55 14.84
N VAL A 76 -5.11 5.63 14.24
CA VAL A 76 -4.35 6.48 13.30
C VAL A 76 -3.23 7.24 14.01
N ASP A 77 -3.47 7.77 15.21
CA ASP A 77 -2.45 8.43 16.03
C ASP A 77 -1.36 7.43 16.45
N GLN A 78 -1.74 6.20 16.79
CA GLN A 78 -0.79 5.12 17.05
C GLN A 78 0.03 4.79 15.81
N LEU A 79 -0.60 4.67 14.64
CA LEU A 79 0.10 4.45 13.38
C LEU A 79 1.11 5.56 13.07
N LYS A 80 0.75 6.81 13.37
CA LYS A 80 1.63 7.98 13.23
C LYS A 80 2.75 8.01 14.28
N SER A 81 2.50 7.45 15.47
CA SER A 81 3.47 7.39 16.57
C SER A 81 4.36 6.16 16.55
N ILE A 82 4.04 5.12 15.76
CA ILE A 82 4.98 4.03 15.50
C ILE A 82 6.22 4.70 14.96
N ASP A 83 7.27 4.70 15.80
CA ASP A 83 8.52 5.34 15.44
C ASP A 83 9.01 4.58 14.22
N HIS A 84 9.01 5.23 13.06
CA HIS A 84 9.45 4.59 11.81
C HIS A 84 10.90 4.09 11.95
N SER A 85 11.65 4.54 12.97
CA SER A 85 12.94 3.99 13.39
C SER A 85 12.88 2.48 13.68
N MET A 86 11.77 1.96 14.23
CA MET A 86 11.61 0.52 14.47
C MET A 86 11.44 -0.27 13.17
N LEU A 87 10.87 0.34 12.13
CA LEU A 87 10.68 -0.32 10.83
C LEU A 87 12.01 -0.44 10.07
N PHE A 88 12.92 0.50 10.34
CA PHE A 88 14.30 0.45 9.91
C PHE A 88 15.21 0.13 11.09
N CYS A 89 14.82 -0.79 11.98
CA CYS A 89 15.80 -1.39 12.88
C CYS A 89 16.93 -1.87 11.98
N THR A 90 17.99 -1.07 11.96
CA THR A 90 19.27 -1.41 11.36
C THR A 90 19.59 -2.71 12.05
N VAL A 91 19.42 -3.81 11.33
CA VAL A 91 20.21 -5.00 11.62
C VAL A 91 21.61 -4.43 11.60
N ASP A 92 22.15 -4.17 12.79
CA ASP A 92 23.57 -3.94 12.96
C ASP A 92 24.18 -5.19 12.35
N ILE A 93 24.52 -5.12 11.07
CA ILE A 93 25.37 -6.10 10.44
C ILE A 93 26.63 -5.94 11.27
N PRO A 94 26.94 -6.88 12.19
CA PRO A 94 28.06 -6.71 13.07
C PRO A 94 29.24 -6.46 12.15
N ASP A 95 29.88 -5.30 12.30
CA ASP A 95 31.01 -4.91 11.47
C ASP A 95 32.02 -6.04 11.60
N VAL A 96 32.09 -6.92 10.58
CA VAL A 96 33.02 -8.04 10.54
C VAL A 96 34.37 -7.44 10.15
N THR A 97 34.82 -6.45 10.92
CA THR A 97 36.22 -6.12 11.04
C THR A 97 36.93 -7.36 11.59
N ASN A 98 37.39 -8.17 10.64
CA ASN A 98 38.47 -9.13 10.74
C ASN A 98 39.60 -8.61 11.65
N SER A 99 39.53 -8.83 12.96
CA SER A 99 40.71 -8.54 13.78
C SER A 99 40.93 -9.36 15.04
N ASP A 100 40.16 -10.42 15.29
CA ASP A 100 40.59 -11.47 16.21
C ASP A 100 40.03 -12.82 15.75
N ILE A 101 40.84 -13.54 14.96
CA ILE A 101 40.72 -14.98 14.81
C ILE A 101 40.93 -15.56 16.22
N PRO A 102 39.91 -16.16 16.86
CA PRO A 102 40.17 -16.97 18.03
C PRO A 102 41.00 -18.15 17.52
N SER A 103 42.21 -18.35 18.04
CA SER A 103 42.92 -19.61 17.85
C SER A 103 42.03 -20.75 18.34
N CYS A 104 41.30 -21.37 17.41
CA CYS A 104 40.61 -22.62 17.65
C CYS A 104 41.66 -23.69 17.92
N SER A 105 41.78 -23.99 19.20
CA SER A 105 42.48 -25.14 19.74
C SER A 105 41.90 -26.43 19.15
N ASP A 106 42.78 -27.20 18.52
CA ASP A 106 42.86 -28.67 18.52
C ASP A 106 41.54 -29.46 18.34
N VAL A 107 41.19 -29.72 17.08
CA VAL A 107 40.30 -30.82 16.71
C VAL A 107 41.10 -31.80 15.85
N PRO A 108 41.13 -33.11 16.19
CA PRO A 108 42.02 -34.07 15.57
C PRO A 108 41.58 -34.39 14.11
N PRO A 109 42.55 -34.70 13.23
CA PRO A 109 42.31 -34.96 11.81
C PRO A 109 42.01 -36.44 11.57
N ASP A 110 40.89 -36.74 10.91
CA ASP A 110 40.63 -37.94 10.08
C ASP A 110 39.14 -37.93 9.68
N THR A 111 38.65 -38.37 8.51
CA THR A 111 39.29 -38.86 7.29
C THR A 111 38.20 -38.97 6.21
N THR A 112 38.58 -38.63 4.98
CA THR A 112 38.32 -39.40 3.76
C THR A 112 36.93 -39.46 3.09
N GLY A 113 36.95 -39.01 1.83
CA GLY A 113 36.18 -39.54 0.68
C GLY A 113 34.88 -38.79 0.43
N ASP A 114 34.50 -38.36 -0.77
CA ASP A 114 34.82 -38.89 -2.09
C ASP A 114 34.44 -37.85 -3.16
N GLU A 115 35.12 -37.94 -4.29
CA GLU A 115 34.94 -37.19 -5.54
C GLU A 115 33.51 -37.26 -6.11
N VAL A 116 33.07 -36.22 -6.83
CA VAL A 116 32.71 -36.30 -8.26
C VAL A 116 32.33 -34.89 -8.77
N ARG A 117 33.33 -34.32 -9.45
CA ARG A 117 33.35 -33.69 -10.79
C ARG A 117 32.08 -33.16 -11.49
N ALA A 118 32.39 -32.12 -12.28
CA ALA A 118 31.79 -31.69 -13.56
C ALA A 118 30.48 -30.90 -13.43
N ASP A 119 30.20 -29.83 -14.17
CA ASP A 119 30.81 -29.08 -15.27
C ASP A 119 30.04 -27.73 -15.24
N ASP A 120 30.70 -26.58 -15.31
CA ASP A 120 30.98 -25.83 -16.54
C ASP A 120 29.78 -25.08 -17.15
N ILE A 121 30.10 -23.88 -17.64
CA ILE A 121 29.41 -23.02 -18.60
C ILE A 121 28.13 -22.27 -18.13
N GLY A 122 28.40 -21.08 -17.62
CA GLY A 122 27.99 -19.81 -18.24
C GLY A 122 26.68 -19.75 -19.02
N ALA A 123 25.68 -19.10 -18.44
CA ALA A 123 24.71 -18.31 -19.17
C ALA A 123 24.23 -17.16 -18.29
N ALA A 124 25.00 -16.07 -18.28
CA ALA A 124 24.47 -14.77 -17.93
C ALA A 124 23.46 -14.41 -19.02
N SER A 125 22.16 -14.56 -18.74
CA SER A 125 21.11 -14.06 -19.63
C SER A 125 20.96 -12.57 -19.39
N GLU A 126 21.68 -11.78 -20.17
CA GLU A 126 21.34 -10.40 -20.49
C GLU A 126 20.05 -10.43 -21.32
N ALA A 127 18.90 -10.47 -20.64
CA ALA A 127 17.62 -10.23 -21.27
C ALA A 127 17.40 -8.71 -21.32
N GLU A 128 18.00 -8.06 -22.33
CA GLU A 128 17.51 -6.79 -22.86
C GLU A 128 16.07 -7.00 -23.35
N MET A 129 15.10 -6.83 -22.45
CA MET A 129 13.72 -6.66 -22.87
C MET A 129 13.57 -5.25 -23.43
N ASN A 130 13.66 -5.17 -24.75
CA ASN A 130 13.04 -4.18 -25.62
C ASN A 130 11.81 -3.50 -24.96
N GLU A 131 12.00 -2.27 -24.45
CA GLU A 131 10.98 -1.42 -23.84
C GLU A 131 9.97 -0.84 -24.86
N GLU A 132 10.17 -1.02 -26.17
CA GLU A 132 9.34 -0.38 -27.20
C GLU A 132 8.12 -1.23 -27.64
N GLN A 133 8.02 -2.51 -27.24
CA GLN A 133 6.88 -3.38 -27.64
C GLN A 133 5.72 -3.46 -26.64
N LEU A 134 5.84 -2.86 -25.44
CA LEU A 134 4.76 -2.84 -24.46
C LEU A 134 3.79 -1.65 -24.63
N ALA A 135 4.17 -0.61 -25.37
CA ALA A 135 3.34 0.59 -25.55
C ALA A 135 2.11 0.32 -26.44
N ASP A 136 2.23 -0.51 -27.48
CA ASP A 136 1.16 -0.67 -28.48
C ASP A 136 0.07 -1.67 -28.07
N ARG A 137 0.26 -2.44 -26.99
CA ARG A 137 -0.71 -3.46 -26.55
C ARG A 137 -1.65 -2.98 -25.44
N GLU A 138 -1.35 -1.83 -24.83
CA GLU A 138 -2.16 -1.27 -23.74
C GLU A 138 -3.33 -0.41 -24.26
N GLU A 139 -3.21 0.21 -25.44
CA GLU A 139 -4.24 1.13 -25.95
C GLU A 139 -5.57 0.43 -26.31
N VAL A 140 -5.51 -0.79 -26.85
CA VAL A 140 -6.74 -1.52 -27.26
C VAL A 140 -7.52 -2.07 -26.06
N ALA A 141 -6.88 -2.24 -24.89
CA ALA A 141 -7.54 -2.77 -23.70
C ALA A 141 -8.42 -1.73 -22.99
N TYR A 142 -8.20 -0.43 -23.23
CA TYR A 142 -8.98 0.65 -22.59
C TYR A 142 -10.30 0.96 -23.31
N GLU A 143 -10.43 0.72 -24.62
CA GLU A 143 -11.70 0.96 -25.33
C GLU A 143 -12.79 -0.04 -24.91
N ASP A 144 -12.45 -1.31 -24.67
CA ASP A 144 -13.43 -2.36 -24.31
C ASP A 144 -13.99 -2.20 -22.86
N MET A 145 -13.26 -1.51 -21.98
CA MET A 145 -13.73 -1.25 -20.60
C MET A 145 -14.81 -0.17 -20.51
N VAL A 146 -14.81 0.80 -21.44
CA VAL A 146 -15.80 1.90 -21.45
C VAL A 146 -17.20 1.36 -21.80
N ASP A 147 -17.27 0.40 -22.72
CA ASP A 147 -18.53 -0.23 -23.10
C ASP A 147 -19.08 -1.15 -21.99
N LEU A 148 -18.20 -1.81 -21.22
CA LEU A 148 -18.59 -2.66 -20.09
C LEU A 148 -19.19 -1.85 -18.93
N GLU A 149 -18.62 -0.68 -18.61
CA GLU A 149 -19.14 0.20 -17.55
C GLU A 149 -20.55 0.70 -17.89
N GLY A 150 -20.79 1.08 -19.15
CA GLY A 150 -22.11 1.48 -19.65
C GLY A 150 -23.15 0.36 -19.53
N ALA A 151 -22.78 -0.87 -19.88
CA ALA A 151 -23.66 -2.04 -19.77
C ALA A 151 -24.00 -2.39 -18.31
N MET A 152 -23.03 -2.27 -17.40
CA MET A 152 -23.25 -2.49 -15.96
C MET A 152 -24.19 -1.44 -15.35
N TYR A 153 -24.04 -0.17 -15.74
CA TYR A 153 -24.91 0.92 -15.28
C TYR A 153 -26.37 0.69 -15.69
N GLU A 154 -26.61 0.35 -16.96
CA GLU A 154 -27.98 0.18 -17.45
C GLU A 154 -28.62 -1.10 -16.89
N THR A 155 -27.85 -2.16 -16.68
CA THR A 155 -28.32 -3.39 -16.01
C THR A 155 -28.74 -3.12 -14.57
N ALA A 156 -27.92 -2.40 -13.80
CA ALA A 156 -28.25 -2.01 -12.43
C ALA A 156 -29.50 -1.12 -12.35
N ARG A 157 -29.66 -0.22 -13.34
CA ARG A 157 -30.84 0.64 -13.45
C ARG A 157 -32.11 -0.17 -13.72
N GLN A 158 -32.05 -1.14 -14.62
CA GLN A 158 -33.20 -2.02 -14.92
C GLN A 158 -33.56 -2.93 -13.74
N ALA A 159 -32.58 -3.44 -13.00
CA ALA A 159 -32.81 -4.21 -11.78
C ALA A 159 -33.54 -3.36 -10.73
N SER A 160 -33.08 -2.14 -10.48
CA SER A 160 -33.71 -1.21 -9.53
C SER A 160 -35.15 -0.83 -9.92
N LEU A 161 -35.46 -0.76 -11.22
CA LEU A 161 -36.79 -0.40 -11.70
C LEU A 161 -37.81 -1.52 -11.52
N ARG A 162 -37.41 -2.79 -11.68
CA ARG A 162 -38.33 -3.94 -11.47
C ARG A 162 -38.77 -4.10 -10.02
N ASP A 163 -37.91 -3.73 -9.07
CA ASP A 163 -38.21 -3.87 -7.64
C ASP A 163 -39.16 -2.77 -7.11
N THR A 164 -39.39 -1.70 -7.88
CA THR A 164 -40.23 -0.57 -7.46
C THR A 164 -41.71 -0.71 -7.88
N SER A 165 -42.06 -1.70 -8.71
CA SER A 165 -43.40 -1.81 -9.31
C SER A 165 -44.43 -2.62 -8.51
N MET A 166 -44.10 -3.17 -7.34
CA MET A 166 -45.08 -3.82 -6.47
C MET A 166 -45.26 -2.99 -5.20
N VAL A 167 -46.21 -2.06 -5.27
CA VAL A 167 -46.71 -1.24 -4.16
C VAL A 167 -47.27 -2.16 -3.07
N ALA A 168 -46.42 -2.46 -2.09
CA ALA A 168 -46.81 -2.83 -0.75
C ALA A 168 -46.15 -1.84 0.23
N PRO A 169 -46.78 -1.49 1.36
CA PRO A 169 -46.26 -0.48 2.28
C PRO A 169 -44.88 -0.92 2.81
N LEU A 170 -43.82 -0.21 2.40
CA LEU A 170 -42.45 -0.55 2.74
C LEU A 170 -42.17 -0.29 4.22
N GLU A 171 -41.69 -1.32 4.91
CA GLU A 171 -41.19 -1.21 6.27
C GLU A 171 -39.90 -0.35 6.35
N PRO A 172 -39.67 0.38 7.46
CA PRO A 172 -38.54 1.30 7.64
C PRO A 172 -37.14 0.71 7.44
N LYS A 173 -36.99 -0.62 7.48
CA LYS A 173 -35.68 -1.30 7.34
C LYS A 173 -35.08 -1.20 5.93
N MET A 174 -35.90 -1.08 4.89
CA MET A 174 -35.38 -0.97 3.52
C MET A 174 -34.82 0.41 3.19
N MET A 175 -35.28 1.45 3.89
CA MET A 175 -34.82 2.82 3.68
C MET A 175 -33.35 2.99 4.09
N TRP A 176 -32.89 2.25 5.10
CA TRP A 176 -31.49 2.24 5.52
C TRP A 176 -30.57 1.51 4.53
N HIS A 177 -31.05 0.42 3.93
CA HIS A 177 -30.29 -0.27 2.89
C HIS A 177 -30.12 0.60 1.64
N GLN A 178 -31.16 1.32 1.21
CA GLN A 178 -31.04 2.27 0.10
C GLN A 178 -30.11 3.44 0.43
N ALA A 179 -30.20 3.99 1.64
CA ALA A 179 -29.30 5.07 2.07
C ALA A 179 -27.83 4.63 2.13
N LEU A 180 -27.56 3.40 2.59
CA LEU A 180 -26.21 2.83 2.63
C LEU A 180 -25.66 2.58 1.22
N MET A 181 -26.50 2.05 0.32
CA MET A 181 -26.14 1.81 -1.08
C MET A 181 -25.85 3.13 -1.82
N LEU A 182 -26.63 4.19 -1.56
CA LEU A 182 -26.36 5.52 -2.14
C LEU A 182 -25.02 6.09 -1.65
N LYS A 183 -24.70 5.90 -0.36
CA LYS A 183 -23.48 6.43 0.24
C LYS A 183 -22.22 5.69 -0.23
N GLN A 184 -22.30 4.37 -0.38
CA GLN A 184 -21.24 3.56 -0.99
C GLN A 184 -21.00 3.97 -2.46
N ARG A 185 -22.07 4.27 -3.20
CA ARG A 185 -21.99 4.74 -4.58
C ARG A 185 -21.33 6.13 -4.69
N GLU A 186 -21.68 7.07 -3.82
CA GLU A 186 -21.00 8.38 -3.77
C GLU A 186 -19.52 8.24 -3.40
N LEU A 187 -19.20 7.37 -2.44
CA LEU A 187 -17.80 7.11 -2.05
C LEU A 187 -16.99 6.52 -3.22
N TRP A 188 -17.61 5.63 -4.00
CA TRP A 188 -17.00 5.04 -5.19
C TRP A 188 -16.78 6.07 -6.31
N ILE A 189 -17.78 6.94 -6.57
CA ILE A 189 -17.66 8.04 -7.53
C ILE A 189 -16.55 9.03 -7.13
N CYS A 190 -16.42 9.32 -5.83
CA CYS A 190 -15.35 10.17 -5.32
C CYS A 190 -13.96 9.54 -5.53
N LYS A 191 -13.81 8.23 -5.29
CA LYS A 191 -12.55 7.52 -5.57
C LYS A 191 -12.17 7.56 -7.05
N LEU A 192 -13.16 7.42 -7.93
CA LEU A 192 -12.96 7.48 -9.39
C LEU A 192 -12.49 8.87 -9.86
N HIS A 193 -13.10 9.95 -9.34
CA HIS A 193 -12.70 11.33 -9.67
C HIS A 193 -11.32 11.72 -9.13
N LEU A 194 -10.89 11.08 -8.04
CA LEU A 194 -9.60 11.34 -7.42
C LEU A 194 -8.46 10.46 -7.99
N GLY A 195 -8.74 9.60 -8.97
CA GLY A 195 -7.74 8.72 -9.58
C GLY A 195 -7.18 7.68 -8.61
N LEU A 196 -7.92 7.33 -7.55
CA LEU A 196 -7.52 6.39 -6.49
C LEU A 196 -7.94 4.94 -6.80
N ALA A 197 -7.94 4.55 -8.08
CA ALA A 197 -8.29 3.20 -8.53
C ALA A 197 -7.10 2.24 -8.40
#